data_AF-A0A0Q8KP32-F1
#
_entry.id   AF-A0A0Q8KP32-F1
#
_cell.length_a   1.000
_cell.length_b   1.000
_cell.length_c   1.000
_cell.angle_alpha   90.00
_cell.angle_beta   90.00
_cell.angle_gamma   90.00
#
_symmetry.space_group_name_H-M   'P 1'
#
loop_
_entity.id
_entity.type
_entity.pdbx_description
1 polymer ?
#
loop_
_entity_poly.entity_id
_entity_poly.type
_entity_poly.pdbx_seq_one_letter_code
_entity_poly.pdbx_strand_id
1 'polypeptide(L)' 'MMGAPVFFSEHVDAAIAHKPVDEQLSALATLIQDAEFAKLSGYGPPADELRTARRRWLTLYDQWAAENLPHQERKFA' A
#
# COMPACT_ATOMS: atom_id res chain seq x y z
N MET A 1 5.71 19.93 23.70
CA MET A 1 5.29 19.99 22.28
C MET A 1 4.12 19.03 22.12
N MET A 2 2.93 19.50 21.78
CA MET A 2 1.86 18.59 21.34
C MET A 2 2.22 18.16 19.91
N GLY A 3 2.59 16.89 19.73
CA GLY A 3 2.77 16.32 18.39
C GLY A 3 1.43 16.33 17.67
N ALA A 4 1.42 16.74 16.40
CA ALA A 4 0.25 16.64 15.55
C ALA A 4 -0.26 15.18 15.53
N PRO A 5 -1.58 14.95 15.37
CA PRO A 5 -2.08 13.61 15.18
C PRO A 5 -1.40 13.01 13.95
N VAL A 6 -0.67 11.90 14.16
CA VAL A 6 -0.01 11.18 13.07
C VAL A 6 -1.10 10.42 12.31
N PHE A 7 -1.34 10.81 11.06
CA PHE A 7 -2.33 10.17 10.19
C PHE A 7 -1.75 8.89 9.59
N PHE A 8 -2.59 7.89 9.31
CA PHE A 8 -2.11 6.64 8.69
C PHE A 8 -1.56 6.89 7.28
N SER A 9 -2.03 7.94 6.59
CA SER A 9 -1.42 8.42 5.35
C SER A 9 0.06 8.79 5.48
N GLU A 10 0.50 9.38 6.60
CA GLU A 10 1.91 9.72 6.81
C GLU A 10 2.77 8.47 6.96
N HIS A 11 2.24 7.44 7.63
CA HIS A 11 2.88 6.14 7.71
C HIS A 11 2.98 5.46 6.34
N VAL A 12 1.95 5.59 5.50
CA VAL A 12 1.98 5.09 4.11
C VAL A 12 3.06 5.79 3.29
N ASP A 13 3.14 7.12 3.37
CA ASP A 13 4.16 7.89 2.64
C ASP A 13 5.57 7.56 3.13
N ALA A 14 5.78 7.46 4.44
CA ALA A 14 7.07 7.06 5.02
C ALA A 14 7.46 5.62 4.64
N ALA A 15 6.49 4.69 4.56
CA ALA A 15 6.74 3.29 4.24
C ALA A 15 7.27 3.09 2.81
N ILE A 16 6.99 4.02 1.89
CA ILE A 16 7.37 3.92 0.48
C ILE A 16 8.45 4.93 0.06
N ALA A 17 8.75 5.94 0.87
CA ALA A 17 9.71 6.97 0.54
C ALA A 17 11.11 6.38 0.27
N HIS A 18 11.74 6.83 -0.84
CA HIS A 18 13.10 6.49 -1.23
C HIS A 18 13.40 4.99 -1.44
N LYS A 19 12.37 4.17 -1.64
CA LYS A 19 12.50 2.73 -1.88
C LYS A 19 12.28 2.37 -3.35
N PRO A 20 12.90 1.30 -3.86
CA PRO A 20 12.53 0.74 -5.16
C PRO A 20 11.11 0.13 -5.11
N VAL A 21 10.43 0.02 -6.26
CA VAL A 21 8.99 -0.30 -6.34
C VAL A 21 8.64 -1.64 -5.70
N ASP A 22 9.49 -2.65 -5.85
CA ASP A 22 9.38 -3.97 -5.21
C ASP A 22 9.42 -3.90 -3.67
N GLU A 23 10.32 -3.09 -3.12
CA GLU A 23 10.37 -2.82 -1.68
C GLU A 23 9.18 -1.98 -1.21
N GLN A 24 8.72 -1.01 -2.01
CA GLN A 24 7.52 -0.23 -1.70
C GLN A 24 6.29 -1.13 -1.60
N LEU A 25 6.13 -2.08 -2.54
CA LEU A 25 5.05 -3.04 -2.56
C LEU A 25 5.04 -3.91 -1.31
N SER A 26 6.20 -4.43 -0.93
CA SER A 26 6.34 -5.28 0.26
C SER A 26 6.07 -4.48 1.54
N ALA A 27 6.67 -3.30 1.68
CA ALA A 27 6.49 -2.44 2.84
C ALA A 27 5.04 -1.99 3.02
N LEU A 28 4.38 -1.58 1.93
CA LEU A 28 3.00 -1.13 1.97
C LEU A 28 2.02 -2.30 2.21
N ALA A 29 2.30 -3.49 1.68
CA ALA A 29 1.50 -4.69 1.97
C ALA A 29 1.53 -5.04 3.46
N THR A 30 2.72 -5.06 4.08
CA THR A 30 2.87 -5.32 5.53
C THR A 30 2.13 -4.27 6.34
N LEU A 31 2.31 -2.98 6.04
CA LEU A 31 1.64 -1.90 6.75
C LEU A 31 0.11 -2.01 6.68
N ILE A 32 -0.45 -2.36 5.51
CA ILE A 32 -1.89 -2.55 5.34
C ILE A 32 -2.38 -3.75 6.14
N GLN A 33 -1.67 -4.87 6.14
CA GLN A 33 -2.04 -6.07 6.91
C GLN A 33 -2.05 -5.78 8.42
N ASP A 34 -1.01 -5.12 8.94
CA ASP A 34 -0.93 -4.72 10.34
C ASP A 34 -2.07 -3.79 10.74
N ALA A 35 -2.39 -2.82 9.87
CA ALA A 35 -3.46 -1.87 10.10
C ALA A 35 -4.86 -2.52 10.03
N GLU A 36 -5.05 -3.52 9.17
CA GLU A 36 -6.27 -4.32 9.12
C GLU A 36 -6.44 -5.15 10.40
N PHE A 37 -5.37 -5.79 10.87
CA PHE A 37 -5.37 -6.53 12.13
C PHE A 37 -5.68 -5.62 13.33
N ALA A 38 -5.05 -4.44 13.39
CA ALA A 38 -5.34 -3.44 14.42
C ALA A 38 -6.81 -2.97 14.36
N LYS A 39 -7.37 -2.83 13.16
CA LYS A 39 -8.78 -2.45 12.96
C LYS A 39 -9.74 -3.53 13.46
N LEU A 40 -9.46 -4.79 13.18
CA LEU A 40 -10.23 -5.92 13.70
C LEU A 40 -10.19 -5.98 15.23
N SER A 41 -9.08 -5.51 15.82
CA SER A 41 -8.89 -5.41 17.28
C SER A 41 -9.50 -4.13 17.90
N GLY A 42 -10.11 -3.25 17.09
CA GLY A 42 -10.80 -2.05 17.54
C GLY A 42 -9.98 -0.76 17.58
N TYR A 43 -8.71 -0.77 17.16
CA TYR A 43 -7.78 0.37 17.30
C TYR A 43 -7.06 0.77 15.99
N GLY A 44 -7.50 0.25 14.84
CA GLY A 44 -6.88 0.55 13.54
C GLY A 44 -7.37 1.85 12.90
N PRO A 45 -6.72 2.27 11.80
CA PRO A 45 -7.03 3.52 11.13
C PRO A 45 -8.44 3.54 10.51
N PRO A 46 -8.96 4.73 10.16
CA PRO A 46 -10.22 4.88 9.45
C PRO A 46 -10.31 3.99 8.21
N ALA A 47 -11.51 3.50 7.89
CA ALA A 47 -11.69 2.56 6.76
C ALA A 47 -11.30 3.20 5.42
N ASP A 48 -11.51 4.51 5.27
CA ASP A 48 -11.16 5.23 4.06
C ASP A 48 -9.66 5.41 3.87
N GLU A 49 -8.89 5.53 4.96
CA GLU A 49 -7.43 5.57 4.90
C GLU A 49 -6.85 4.20 4.47
N LEU A 50 -7.40 3.09 4.99
CA LEU A 50 -7.04 1.74 4.51
C LEU A 50 -7.37 1.53 3.03
N ARG A 51 -8.55 1.97 2.59
CA ARG A 51 -8.94 1.90 1.17
C ARG A 51 -7.99 2.70 0.30
N THR A 52 -7.59 3.88 0.75
CA THR A 52 -6.63 4.74 0.05
C THR A 52 -5.25 4.09 -0.06
N ALA A 53 -4.75 3.50 1.03
CA ALA A 53 -3.49 2.75 1.03
C ALA A 53 -3.54 1.54 0.06
N ARG A 54 -4.64 0.77 0.06
CA ARG A 54 -4.81 -0.35 -0.88
C ARG A 54 -4.83 0.10 -2.33
N ARG A 55 -5.49 1.22 -2.65
CA ARG A 55 -5.46 1.79 -4.02
C ARG A 55 -4.04 2.16 -4.43
N ARG A 56 -3.27 2.77 -3.52
CA ARG A 56 -1.88 3.12 -3.78
C ARG A 56 -1.01 1.88 -4.03
N TRP A 57 -1.22 0.82 -3.25
CA TRP A 57 -0.57 -0.48 -3.48
C TRP A 57 -0.91 -1.04 -4.87
N LEU A 58 -2.17 -1.03 -5.28
CA LEU A 58 -2.59 -1.49 -6.61
C LEU A 58 -1.91 -0.68 -7.73
N THR A 59 -1.82 0.65 -7.59
CA THR A 59 -1.12 1.49 -8.57
C THR A 59 0.37 1.13 -8.68
N LEU A 60 1.05 0.90 -7.56
CA LEU A 60 2.45 0.44 -7.57
C LEU A 60 2.57 -0.95 -8.19
N TYR A 61 1.58 -1.82 -7.95
CA TYR A 61 1.59 -3.17 -8.48
C TYR A 61 1.41 -3.15 -9.99
N ASP A 62 0.52 -2.31 -10.52
CA ASP A 62 0.33 -2.14 -11.96
C ASP A 62 1.61 -1.64 -12.64
N GLN A 63 2.34 -0.71 -12.01
CA GLN A 63 3.65 -0.23 -12.49
C GLN A 63 4.68 -1.36 -12.52
N TRP A 64 4.83 -2.06 -11.41
CA TRP A 64 5.73 -3.21 -11.33
C TRP A 64 5.35 -4.29 -12.35
N ALA A 65 4.06 -4.59 -12.49
CA ALA A 65 3.54 -5.61 -13.38
C ALA A 65 3.81 -5.28 -14.85
N ALA A 66 3.68 -4.01 -15.25
CA ALA A 66 4.00 -3.58 -16.60
C ALA A 66 5.47 -3.84 -16.99
N GLU A 67 6.38 -3.79 -16.02
CA GLU A 67 7.82 -3.98 -16.22
C GLU A 67 8.27 -5.44 -16.03
N ASN A 68 7.58 -6.20 -15.19
CA ASN A 68 8.07 -7.50 -14.70
C ASN A 68 7.23 -8.70 -15.16
N LEU A 69 5.95 -8.51 -15.55
CA LEU A 69 5.13 -9.62 -16.02
C LEU A 69 5.31 -9.83 -17.53
N PRO A 70 5.48 -11.09 -17.97
CA PRO A 70 5.49 -11.40 -19.39
C PRO A 70 4.15 -11.00 -19.99
N HIS A 71 4.18 -10.21 -21.07
CA HIS A 71 3.00 -9.86 -21.85
C HIS A 71 2.37 -11.15 -22.40
N GLN A 72 1.36 -11.66 -21.70
CA GLN A 72 0.49 -12.69 -22.24
C GLN A 72 -0.40 -11.99 -23.27
N GLU A 73 0.04 -11.99 -24.55
CA GLU A 73 -0.85 -11.65 -25.65
C GLU A 73 -2.11 -12.50 -25.52
N ARG A 74 -3.25 -11.85 -25.24
CA ARG A 74 -4.56 -12.49 -25.36
C ARG A 74 -4.72 -12.89 -26.82
N LYS A 75 -4.36 -14.13 -27.16
CA LYS A 75 -4.83 -14.79 -28.36
C LYS A 75 -6.34 -14.97 -28.20
N PHE A 76 -7.10 -13.97 -28.63
CA PHE A 76 -8.50 -14.19 -28.96
C PHE A 76 -8.51 -15.11 -30.18
N ALA A 77 -8.86 -16.38 -29.94
CA ALA A 77 -9.16 -17.36 -30.97
C ALA A 77 -10.62 -17.21 -31.42
#